data_AF-A0A351RD31-F1
#
_entry.id   AF-A0A351RD31-F1
#
_cell.length_a   1.000
_cell.length_b   1.000
_cell.length_c   1.000
_cell.angle_alpha   90.00
_cell.angle_beta   90.00
_cell.angle_gamma   90.00
#
_symmetry.space_group_name_H-M   'P 1'
#
loop_
_entity.id
_entity.type
_entity.pdbx_description
1 polymer ?
#
loop_
_entity_poly.entity_id
_entity_poly.type
_entity_poly.pdbx_seq_one_letter_code
_entity_poly.pdbx_strand_id
1 'polypeptide(L)'
;MAIQKELHTEEVRGRAKPTINLEDSLVDIRDNEEIIVETSGIDLDYLDELQFMEEKVTIRIEPSADRYAPRFVDVAVNGRIEWLEVGKPIGVARKYIEVLARAKSDTFITIAPNTNDENPVNLISRNTSQKYPFSVIKDPNPRGYQWLTTVLSQ
;
A
#
# COMPACT_ATOMS: atom_id res chain seq x y z
N MET A 1 -14.91 10.69 -44.16
CA MET A 1 -14.08 9.47 -44.04
C MET A 1 -12.68 9.80 -44.52
N ALA A 2 -11.68 9.77 -43.63
CA ALA A 2 -10.30 10.08 -43.98
C ALA A 2 -9.62 8.80 -44.52
N ILE A 3 -9.05 8.86 -45.71
CA ILE A 3 -8.30 7.76 -46.33
C ILE A 3 -6.96 7.68 -45.60
N GLN A 4 -6.76 6.62 -44.81
CA GLN A 4 -5.45 6.27 -44.26
C GLN A 4 -4.59 5.75 -45.40
N LYS A 5 -3.58 6.53 -45.80
CA LYS A 5 -2.59 6.11 -46.79
C LYS A 5 -1.55 5.26 -46.06
N GLU A 6 -1.58 3.95 -46.27
CA GLU A 6 -0.57 3.05 -45.72
C GLU A 6 0.77 3.29 -46.42
N LEU A 7 1.83 3.50 -45.63
CA LEU A 7 3.20 3.65 -46.13
C LEU A 7 3.90 2.29 -46.02
N HIS A 8 4.46 1.83 -47.12
CA HIS A 8 5.13 0.53 -47.20
C HIS A 8 6.57 0.63 -46.65
N THR A 9 7.02 -0.42 -45.94
CA THR A 9 8.32 -0.46 -45.24
C THR A 9 9.51 -0.12 -46.13
N GLU A 10 9.43 -0.41 -47.43
CA GLU A 10 10.48 -0.11 -48.41
C GLU A 10 10.63 1.39 -48.72
N GLU A 11 9.61 2.21 -48.45
CA GLU A 11 9.64 3.66 -48.69
C GLU A 11 10.27 4.44 -47.53
N VAL A 12 10.50 3.80 -46.38
CA VAL A 12 11.15 4.42 -45.21
C VAL A 12 12.66 4.34 -45.38
N ARG A 13 13.29 5.43 -45.85
CA ARG A 13 14.76 5.56 -45.81
C ARG A 13 15.23 5.49 -44.35
N GLY A 14 15.80 4.35 -43.96
CA GLY A 14 16.38 4.16 -42.65
C GLY A 14 17.45 5.21 -42.37
N ARG A 15 17.29 5.98 -41.28
CA ARG A 15 18.39 6.80 -40.75
C ARG A 15 19.48 5.86 -40.25
N ALA A 16 20.57 5.73 -40.99
CA ALA A 16 21.78 5.13 -40.45
C ALA A 16 22.20 5.93 -39.21
N LYS A 17 22.36 5.24 -38.08
CA LYS A 17 22.95 5.85 -36.88
C LYS A 17 24.42 6.19 -37.21
N PRO A 18 24.95 7.34 -36.77
CA PRO A 18 26.34 7.70 -37.06
C PRO A 18 27.30 6.67 -36.45
N THR A 19 28.39 6.40 -37.16
CA THR A 19 29.48 5.53 -36.69
C THR A 19 30.20 6.17 -35.50
N ILE A 20 30.37 5.41 -34.43
CA ILE A 20 31.14 5.84 -33.25
C ILE A 20 32.61 5.53 -33.54
N ASN A 21 33.45 6.58 -33.67
CA ASN A 21 34.90 6.43 -33.76
C ASN A 21 35.50 6.25 -32.36
N LEU A 22 36.09 5.09 -32.09
CA LEU A 22 36.73 4.76 -30.80
C LEU A 22 38.17 5.31 -30.64
N GLU A 23 38.68 6.07 -31.61
CA GLU A 23 40.04 6.61 -31.53
C GLU A 23 40.13 7.91 -30.71
N ASP A 24 38.99 8.57 -30.43
CA ASP A 24 38.92 9.76 -29.57
C ASP A 24 38.61 9.42 -28.09
N SER A 25 38.41 8.13 -27.78
CA SER A 25 38.18 7.63 -26.41
C SER A 25 39.47 7.25 -25.67
N LEU A 26 40.58 7.94 -25.94
CA LEU A 26 41.84 7.77 -25.21
C LEU A 26 41.93 8.60 -23.92
N VAL A 27 40.81 9.18 -23.50
CA VAL A 27 40.66 9.72 -22.15
C VAL A 27 39.50 8.98 -21.51
N ASP A 28 39.72 7.69 -21.21
CA ASP A 28 38.93 6.96 -20.19
C ASP A 28 39.34 7.53 -18.82
N ILE A 29 39.05 8.83 -18.59
CA ILE A 29 38.78 9.28 -17.24
C ILE A 29 37.45 8.61 -16.93
N ARG A 30 37.55 7.40 -16.39
CA ARG A 30 36.53 6.89 -15.50
C ARG A 30 36.50 7.90 -14.37
N ASP A 31 35.69 8.94 -14.54
CA ASP A 31 35.04 9.56 -13.41
C ASP A 31 34.28 8.39 -12.80
N ASN A 32 34.94 7.70 -11.88
CA ASN A 32 34.26 6.98 -10.84
C ASN A 32 33.37 8.06 -10.24
N GLU A 33 32.12 8.13 -10.69
CA GLU A 33 31.08 8.80 -9.94
C GLU A 33 31.08 8.06 -8.61
N GLU A 34 31.88 8.57 -7.68
CA GLU A 34 31.80 8.23 -6.30
C GLU A 34 30.38 8.66 -5.96
N ILE A 35 29.48 7.68 -5.89
CA ILE A 35 28.19 7.86 -5.27
C ILE A 35 28.54 8.15 -3.83
N ILE A 36 28.72 9.44 -3.53
CA ILE A 36 28.72 9.96 -2.19
C ILE A 36 27.29 9.70 -1.73
N VAL A 37 27.06 8.50 -1.18
CA VAL A 37 25.91 8.27 -0.33
C VAL A 37 26.17 9.22 0.82
N GLU A 38 25.55 10.40 0.76
CA GLU A 38 25.43 11.26 1.91
C GLU A 38 24.77 10.38 2.96
N THR A 39 25.58 9.83 3.86
CA THR A 39 25.13 9.31 5.12
C THR A 39 24.66 10.53 5.89
N SER A 40 23.49 11.04 5.51
CA SER A 40 22.68 11.84 6.40
C SER A 40 22.75 11.13 7.74
N GLY A 41 23.23 11.86 8.75
CA GLY A 41 23.30 11.33 10.10
C GLY A 41 21.98 10.69 10.48
N ILE A 42 22.02 9.76 11.42
CA ILE A 42 20.83 9.06 11.90
C ILE A 42 19.74 10.09 12.21
N ASP A 43 18.67 10.08 11.43
CA ASP A 43 17.55 11.00 11.62
C ASP A 43 16.87 10.64 12.93
N LEU A 44 16.98 11.55 13.92
CA LEU A 44 16.44 11.35 15.26
C LEU A 44 14.92 11.20 15.21
N ASP A 45 14.25 11.93 14.30
CA ASP A 45 12.81 11.86 14.14
C ASP A 45 12.37 10.49 13.62
N TYR A 46 13.15 9.91 12.70
CA TYR A 46 12.92 8.56 12.19
C TYR A 46 13.11 7.49 13.28
N LEU A 47 14.12 7.64 14.14
CA LEU A 47 14.30 6.72 15.26
C LEU A 47 13.17 6.80 16.27
N ASP A 48 12.69 8.00 16.58
CA ASP A 48 11.58 8.22 17.50
C ASP A 48 10.27 7.62 16.95
N GLU A 49 10.01 7.78 15.66
CA GLU A 49 8.88 7.11 14.98
C GLU A 49 9.02 5.58 15.01
N LEU A 50 10.22 5.06 14.76
CA LEU A 50 10.46 3.62 14.81
C LEU A 50 10.25 3.06 16.23
N GLN A 51 10.71 3.78 17.25
CA GLN A 51 10.48 3.44 18.65
C GLN A 51 8.99 3.48 18.99
N PHE A 52 8.28 4.53 18.57
CA PHE A 52 6.84 4.67 18.75
C PHE A 52 6.04 3.51 18.13
N MET A 53 6.47 3.01 16.97
CA MET A 53 5.83 1.89 16.28
C MET A 53 6.08 0.52 16.93
N GLU A 54 7.17 0.37 17.70
CA GLU A 54 7.47 -0.86 18.45
C GLU A 54 6.77 -0.90 19.83
N GLU A 55 6.19 0.20 20.30
CA GLU A 55 5.48 0.25 21.58
C GLU A 55 4.29 -0.73 21.62
N LYS A 56 4.14 -1.42 22.76
CA LYS A 56 3.05 -2.38 22.97
C LYS A 56 1.76 -1.69 23.37
N VAL A 57 0.69 -2.01 22.64
CA VAL A 57 -0.67 -1.55 22.88
C VAL A 57 -1.57 -2.78 23.09
N THR A 58 -2.49 -2.69 24.06
CA THR A 58 -3.44 -3.77 24.34
C THR A 58 -4.71 -3.55 23.53
N ILE A 59 -5.02 -4.48 22.63
CA ILE A 59 -6.21 -4.45 21.80
C ILE A 59 -7.05 -5.71 22.00
N ARG A 60 -8.32 -5.65 21.60
CA ARG A 60 -9.19 -6.81 21.42
C ARG A 60 -9.78 -6.75 20.01
N ILE A 61 -9.55 -7.79 19.22
CA ILE A 61 -10.22 -7.94 17.92
C ILE A 61 -11.63 -8.46 18.18
N GLU A 62 -12.63 -7.79 17.62
CA GLU A 62 -14.02 -8.17 17.81
C GLU A 62 -14.37 -9.37 16.91
N PRO A 63 -15.11 -10.37 17.42
CA PRO A 63 -15.53 -11.51 16.62
C PRO A 63 -16.52 -11.09 15.54
N SER A 64 -16.34 -11.63 14.34
CA SER A 64 -17.32 -11.49 13.26
C SER A 64 -18.55 -12.37 13.52
N ALA A 65 -19.71 -11.95 13.01
CA ALA A 65 -20.95 -12.72 13.06
C ALA A 65 -20.97 -13.92 12.10
N ASP A 66 -19.96 -14.04 11.22
CA ASP A 66 -19.85 -15.15 10.28
C ASP A 66 -19.52 -16.47 10.99
N ARG A 67 -20.20 -17.55 10.58
CA ARG A 67 -20.01 -18.91 11.10
C ARG A 67 -18.59 -19.43 10.85
N TYR A 68 -17.97 -19.00 9.75
CA TYR A 68 -16.63 -19.44 9.35
C TYR A 68 -15.56 -18.39 9.63
N ALA A 69 -15.84 -17.44 10.53
CA ALA A 69 -14.86 -16.43 10.92
C ALA A 69 -13.59 -17.09 11.49
N PRO A 70 -12.40 -16.65 11.06
CA PRO A 70 -11.15 -17.19 11.55
C PRO A 70 -10.95 -16.84 13.03
N ARG A 71 -10.41 -17.78 13.80
CA ARG A 71 -10.07 -17.58 15.22
C ARG A 71 -8.79 -16.77 15.42
N PHE A 72 -7.92 -16.76 14.42
CA PHE A 72 -6.65 -16.06 14.42
C PHE A 72 -6.58 -15.16 13.20
N VAL A 73 -6.03 -13.95 13.39
CA VAL A 73 -5.69 -13.02 12.31
C VAL A 73 -4.16 -12.96 12.22
N ASP A 74 -3.63 -13.27 11.05
CA ASP A 74 -2.21 -13.14 10.75
C ASP A 74 -1.89 -11.70 10.31
N VAL A 75 -0.88 -11.11 10.93
CA VAL A 75 -0.39 -9.78 10.58
C VAL A 75 1.11 -9.85 10.38
N ALA A 76 1.58 -9.45 9.20
CA ALA A 76 2.98 -9.50 8.82
C ALA A 76 3.54 -8.09 8.63
N VAL A 77 4.66 -7.79 9.30
CA VAL A 77 5.41 -6.53 9.12
C VAL A 77 6.90 -6.86 9.07
N ASN A 78 7.59 -6.40 8.03
CA ASN A 78 9.04 -6.55 7.85
C ASN A 78 9.54 -8.00 8.04
N GLY A 79 8.81 -8.98 7.48
CA GLY A 79 9.18 -10.40 7.54
C GLY A 79 8.87 -11.11 8.86
N ARG A 80 8.26 -10.43 9.84
CA ARG A 80 7.76 -11.04 11.08
C ARG A 80 6.24 -11.15 11.06
N ILE A 81 5.73 -12.36 11.28
CA ILE A 81 4.30 -12.67 11.32
C ILE A 81 3.88 -12.85 12.78
N GLU A 82 2.83 -12.15 13.18
CA GLU A 82 2.16 -12.31 14.47
C GLU A 82 0.75 -12.87 14.26
N TRP A 83 0.37 -13.85 15.09
CA TRP A 83 -0.94 -14.49 15.04
C TRP A 83 -1.80 -14.00 16.20
N LEU A 84 -2.83 -13.23 15.90
CA LEU A 84 -3.66 -12.54 16.87
C LEU A 84 -4.97 -13.29 17.09
N GLU A 85 -5.21 -13.77 18.31
CA GLU A 85 -6.45 -14.46 18.67
C GLU A 85 -7.63 -13.48 18.77
N VAL A 86 -8.76 -13.82 18.12
CA VAL A 86 -9.96 -12.99 18.13
C VAL A 86 -10.72 -13.12 19.45
N GLY A 87 -11.26 -12.01 19.96
CA GLY A 87 -12.10 -11.97 21.16
C GLY A 87 -11.36 -11.87 22.50
N LYS A 88 -10.03 -11.96 22.52
CA LYS A 88 -9.21 -11.81 23.74
C LYS A 88 -8.40 -10.52 23.73
N PRO A 89 -8.10 -9.95 24.91
CA PRO A 89 -7.15 -8.85 25.03
C PRO A 89 -5.72 -9.34 24.76
N ILE A 90 -5.03 -8.72 23.80
CA ILE A 90 -3.67 -9.07 23.38
C ILE A 90 -2.82 -7.80 23.37
N GLY A 91 -1.60 -7.90 23.92
CA GLY A 91 -0.59 -6.83 23.83
C GLY A 91 0.32 -7.01 22.63
N VAL A 92 0.21 -6.14 21.62
CA VAL A 92 0.96 -6.20 20.36
C VAL A 92 1.63 -4.87 20.04
N ALA A 93 2.70 -4.90 19.25
CA ALA A 93 3.37 -3.68 18.80
C ALA A 93 2.45 -2.87 17.87
N ARG A 94 2.54 -1.54 17.97
CA ARG A 94 1.71 -0.58 17.23
C ARG A 94 1.77 -0.76 15.71
N LYS A 95 2.93 -1.14 15.15
CA LYS A 95 3.09 -1.45 13.72
C LYS A 95 2.09 -2.50 13.20
N TYR A 96 1.72 -3.48 14.01
CA TYR A 96 0.73 -4.50 13.63
C TYR A 96 -0.70 -3.94 13.68
N ILE A 97 -0.96 -3.01 14.60
CA ILE A 97 -2.25 -2.32 14.71
C ILE A 97 -2.47 -1.43 13.50
N GLU A 98 -1.44 -0.80 12.96
CA GLU A 98 -1.55 -0.01 11.73
C GLU A 98 -2.07 -0.86 10.56
N VAL A 99 -1.52 -2.07 10.39
CA VAL A 99 -1.98 -3.00 9.35
C VAL A 99 -3.45 -3.36 9.56
N LEU A 100 -3.86 -3.64 10.80
CA LEU A 100 -5.26 -3.92 11.13
C LEU A 100 -6.17 -2.71 10.86
N ALA A 101 -5.73 -1.50 11.18
CA ALA A 101 -6.46 -0.25 10.99
C ALA A 101 -6.62 0.11 9.50
N ARG A 102 -5.61 -0.18 8.67
CA ARG A 102 -5.68 0.02 7.21
C ARG A 102 -6.43 -1.09 6.48
N ALA A 103 -6.63 -2.25 7.11
CA ALA A 103 -7.30 -3.39 6.48
C ALA A 103 -8.81 -3.12 6.32
N LYS A 104 -9.21 -2.63 5.14
CA LYS A 104 -10.60 -2.37 4.74
C LYS A 104 -11.07 -3.38 3.70
N SER A 105 -12.37 -3.68 3.71
CA SER A 105 -13.05 -4.50 2.72
C SER A 105 -14.07 -3.66 1.95
N ASP A 106 -13.96 -3.65 0.63
CA ASP A 106 -14.94 -3.02 -0.26
C ASP A 106 -15.97 -4.06 -0.72
N THR A 107 -17.25 -3.77 -0.48
CA THR A 107 -18.37 -4.53 -1.04
C THR A 107 -19.02 -3.71 -2.15
N PHE A 108 -19.18 -4.32 -3.32
CA PHE A 108 -19.83 -3.71 -4.48
C PHE A 108 -21.21 -4.34 -4.67
N ILE A 109 -22.23 -3.49 -4.78
CA ILE A 109 -23.61 -3.90 -5.05
C ILE A 109 -24.04 -3.19 -6.33
N THR A 110 -24.35 -3.97 -7.37
CA THR A 110 -24.92 -3.44 -8.60
C THR A 110 -26.44 -3.41 -8.47
N ILE A 111 -27.02 -2.22 -8.50
CA ILE A 111 -28.46 -1.99 -8.46
C ILE A 111 -28.91 -1.71 -9.90
N ALA A 112 -29.78 -2.56 -10.44
CA ALA A 112 -30.41 -2.40 -11.74
C ALA A 112 -31.89 -2.04 -11.54
N PRO A 113 -32.25 -0.76 -11.36
CA PRO A 113 -33.60 -0.36 -11.01
C PRO A 113 -34.64 -0.66 -12.11
N ASN A 114 -34.27 -0.57 -13.40
CA ASN A 114 -35.18 -0.80 -14.53
C ASN A 114 -34.59 -1.81 -15.53
N THR A 115 -34.82 -3.11 -15.31
CA THR A 115 -34.37 -4.18 -16.24
C THR A 115 -35.11 -4.20 -17.59
N ASN A 116 -36.30 -3.58 -17.67
CA ASN A 116 -37.16 -3.60 -18.88
C ASN A 116 -37.17 -2.29 -19.69
N ASP A 117 -36.34 -1.30 -19.35
CA ASP A 117 -36.22 -0.07 -20.14
C ASP A 117 -35.33 -0.26 -21.38
N GLU A 118 -35.55 0.56 -22.41
CA GLU A 118 -34.76 0.56 -23.66
C GLU A 118 -33.27 0.92 -23.41
N ASN A 119 -32.96 1.60 -22.31
CA ASN A 119 -31.60 1.92 -21.85
C ASN A 119 -31.45 1.70 -20.32
N PRO A 120 -31.20 0.45 -19.87
CA PRO A 120 -31.03 0.17 -18.45
C PRO A 120 -29.74 0.80 -17.92
N VAL A 121 -29.85 1.62 -16.87
CA VAL A 121 -28.69 2.22 -16.18
C VAL A 121 -28.40 1.42 -14.91
N ASN A 122 -27.20 0.83 -14.84
CA ASN A 122 -26.72 0.13 -13.66
C ASN A 122 -26.02 1.12 -12.72
N LEU A 123 -26.44 1.15 -11.45
CA LEU A 123 -25.78 1.91 -10.40
C LEU A 123 -24.89 0.97 -9.58
N ILE A 124 -23.63 1.34 -9.40
CA ILE A 124 -22.71 0.59 -8.54
C ILE A 124 -22.63 1.32 -7.20
N SER A 125 -23.18 0.71 -6.15
CA SER A 125 -23.00 1.16 -4.78
C SER A 125 -21.77 0.46 -4.18
N ARG A 126 -20.85 1.25 -3.60
CA ARG A 126 -19.68 0.73 -2.87
C ARG A 126 -19.88 0.99 -1.38
N ASN A 127 -19.70 -0.04 -0.57
CA ASN A 127 -19.63 0.07 0.88
C ASN A 127 -18.26 -0.40 1.36
N THR A 128 -17.54 0.49 2.05
CA THR A 128 -16.21 0.20 2.60
C THR A 128 -16.34 0.04 4.11
N SER A 129 -15.92 -1.11 4.63
CA SER A 129 -15.95 -1.42 6.06
C SER A 129 -14.59 -1.91 6.55
N GLN A 130 -14.36 -1.83 7.86
CA GLN A 130 -13.17 -2.43 8.47
C GLN A 130 -13.22 -3.95 8.31
N LYS A 131 -12.14 -4.55 7.80
CA LYS A 131 -12.03 -6.02 7.64
C LYS A 131 -11.93 -6.72 9.00
N TYR A 132 -11.17 -6.12 9.92
CA TYR A 132 -10.97 -6.63 11.28
C TYR A 132 -11.30 -5.52 12.29
N PRO A 133 -12.56 -5.41 12.74
CA PRO A 133 -12.92 -4.46 13.78
C PRO A 133 -12.19 -4.77 15.08
N PHE A 134 -11.60 -3.76 15.73
CA PHE A 134 -10.90 -3.94 17.00
C PHE A 134 -11.15 -2.77 17.96
N SER A 135 -10.99 -3.05 19.24
CA SER A 135 -11.10 -2.08 20.33
C SER A 135 -9.75 -1.91 21.01
N VAL A 136 -9.32 -0.67 21.25
CA VAL A 136 -8.11 -0.39 22.04
C VAL A 136 -8.48 -0.37 23.51
N ILE A 137 -7.88 -1.26 24.30
CA ILE A 137 -8.13 -1.37 25.75
C ILE A 137 -7.18 -0.47 26.52
N LYS A 138 -5.90 -0.46 26.15
CA LYS A 138 -4.87 0.33 26.82
C LYS A 138 -3.78 0.72 25.83
N ASP A 139 -3.56 2.02 25.71
CA ASP A 139 -2.41 2.62 25.05
C ASP A 139 -1.66 3.49 26.07
N PRO A 140 -0.39 3.17 26.40
CA PRO A 140 0.38 3.96 27.35
C PRO A 140 0.84 5.32 26.78
N ASN A 141 0.84 5.49 25.45
CA ASN A 141 1.38 6.69 24.82
C ASN A 141 0.27 7.71 24.49
N PRO A 142 0.37 8.96 24.95
CA PRO A 142 -0.65 9.98 24.70
C PRO A 142 -0.81 10.34 23.22
N ARG A 143 0.23 10.17 22.39
CA ARG A 143 0.18 10.41 20.94
C ARG A 143 -0.64 9.35 20.20
N GLY A 144 -0.83 8.18 20.81
CA GLY A 144 -1.43 7.01 20.16
C GLY A 144 -2.86 7.22 19.68
N TYR A 145 -3.69 7.95 20.43
CA TYR A 145 -5.08 8.22 20.07
C TYR A 145 -5.21 9.06 18.79
N GLN A 146 -4.46 10.17 18.73
CA GLN A 146 -4.47 11.06 17.55
C GLN A 146 -3.93 10.32 16.32
N TRP A 147 -2.83 9.60 16.49
CA TRP A 147 -2.25 8.77 15.43
C TRP A 147 -3.26 7.76 14.87
N LEU A 148 -3.91 6.98 15.75
CA LEU A 148 -4.86 5.95 15.33
C LEU A 148 -6.06 6.54 14.59
N THR A 149 -6.55 7.70 15.06
CA THR A 149 -7.65 8.41 14.41
C THR A 149 -7.28 8.84 12.98
N THR A 150 -6.06 9.35 12.80
CA THR A 150 -5.52 9.70 11.48
C THR A 150 -5.44 8.46 10.58
N VAL A 151 -4.91 7.35 11.08
CA VAL A 151 -4.80 6.10 10.30
C VAL A 151 -6.17 5.56 9.88
N LEU A 152 -7.17 5.57 10.76
CA LEU A 152 -8.52 5.08 10.44
C LEU A 152 -9.24 5.97 9.41
N SER A 153 -8.94 7.27 9.41
CA SER A 153 -9.53 8.24 8.48
C SER A 153 -9.03 8.11 7.03
N GLN A 154 -7.87 7.47 6.82
CA GLN A 154 -7.30 7.17 5.51
C GLN A 154 -7.97 5.92 4.92
#